data_AF-A0A4Q4NLX4-F1
#
_entry.id   AF-A0A4Q4NLX4-F1
#
_cell.length_a   1.000
_cell.length_b   1.000
_cell.length_c   1.000
_cell.angle_alpha   90.00
_cell.angle_beta   90.00
_cell.angle_gamma   90.00
#
_symmetry.space_group_name_H-M   'P 1'
#
loop_
_entity.id
_entity.type
_entity.pdbx_description
1 polymer ?
#
loop_
_entity_poly.entity_id
_entity_poly.type
_entity_poly.pdbx_seq_one_letter_code
_entity_poly.pdbx_strand_id
1 'polypeptide(L)'
;MLLQHYIENVALFFDMVDTRDHFGVHIVQMAKQNSTLMNAILALSARQLSRTTDFDPYIADAYYQRCFDTLIPALNDNVTIKEEPLLAATVILRLLEEMNISIIGSDPQGHLFGTQAIIRAAEQSYAATSGPDRRQAIYWAAFRQELWISLMTQRAFKLHIFPADRSLEPANDSIWATRTIAHLGDVSNFVFGEGRNSIARYNQLMDENRSWTQCRPDSFDPYYFRQDRDGSGRNFPDIRFHQKTHVMGTQYNLLAHMLLIVHDPTIPQLGPAHKASRAVVDRTVQDNVRTLCGVAQSNSKWFPCKFVACFAIALVGDRFTLREDQEQLRDLWYACERSHGFPPTATIAQLEESWGWHNS
;
A
#
# COMPACT_ATOMS: atom_id res chain seq x y z
N MET A 1 11.08 -18.08 17.37
CA MET A 1 11.58 -16.75 17.00
C MET A 1 10.89 -16.22 15.73
N LEU A 2 11.12 -16.80 14.54
CA LEU A 2 10.50 -16.30 13.28
C LEU A 2 8.96 -16.24 13.30
N LEU A 3 8.27 -17.30 13.73
CA LEU A 3 6.80 -17.28 13.77
C LEU A 3 6.24 -16.23 14.75
N GLN A 4 6.90 -16.05 15.90
CA GLN A 4 6.55 -15.01 16.87
C GLN A 4 6.73 -13.62 16.25
N HIS A 5 7.88 -13.39 15.61
CA HIS A 5 8.17 -12.15 14.91
C HIS A 5 7.14 -11.85 13.81
N TYR A 6 6.71 -12.88 13.06
CA TYR A 6 5.66 -12.71 12.07
C TYR A 6 4.36 -12.17 12.70
N ILE A 7 3.89 -12.80 13.77
CA ILE A 7 2.64 -12.41 14.45
C ILE A 7 2.75 -10.98 15.00
N GLU A 8 3.87 -10.63 15.62
CA GLU A 8 4.04 -9.36 16.31
C GLU A 8 4.35 -8.18 15.37
N ASN A 9 5.10 -8.43 14.27
CA ASN A 9 5.69 -7.35 13.47
C ASN A 9 5.39 -7.40 11.97
N VAL A 10 4.87 -8.52 11.44
CA VAL A 10 4.73 -8.72 9.98
C VAL A 10 3.27 -8.90 9.55
N ALA A 11 2.45 -9.62 10.31
CA ALA A 11 1.06 -9.90 9.95
C ALA A 11 0.25 -8.61 9.71
N LEU A 12 0.58 -7.53 10.43
CA LEU A 12 -0.11 -6.24 10.31
C LEU A 12 0.02 -5.60 8.91
N PHE A 13 1.03 -5.94 8.09
CA PHE A 13 1.07 -5.55 6.67
C PHE A 13 -0.18 -6.00 5.90
N PHE A 14 -0.74 -7.14 6.28
CA PHE A 14 -1.92 -7.73 5.67
C PHE A 14 -3.21 -7.32 6.41
N ASP A 15 -3.16 -7.26 7.74
CA ASP A 15 -4.34 -7.07 8.59
C ASP A 15 -4.71 -5.60 8.85
N MET A 16 -4.08 -4.61 8.22
CA MET A 16 -4.24 -3.18 8.53
C MET A 16 -5.68 -2.62 8.45
N VAL A 17 -6.57 -3.26 7.71
CA VAL A 17 -8.02 -2.94 7.67
C VAL A 17 -8.91 -4.10 8.12
N ASP A 18 -8.30 -5.20 8.54
CA ASP A 18 -8.97 -6.41 8.99
C ASP A 18 -9.09 -6.40 10.52
N THR A 19 -10.31 -6.29 11.02
CA THR A 19 -10.57 -6.23 12.47
C THR A 19 -10.45 -7.59 13.15
N ARG A 20 -10.33 -8.68 12.38
CA ARG A 20 -10.20 -10.05 12.89
C ARG A 20 -8.77 -10.58 12.82
N ASP A 21 -7.83 -9.79 12.32
CA ASP A 21 -6.41 -10.12 12.18
C ASP A 21 -6.22 -11.50 11.52
N HIS A 22 -6.84 -11.75 10.36
CA HIS A 22 -6.84 -13.09 9.77
C HIS A 22 -5.43 -13.58 9.47
N PHE A 23 -4.50 -12.72 9.02
CA PHE A 23 -3.13 -13.13 8.77
C PHE A 23 -2.37 -13.43 10.07
N GLY A 24 -2.58 -12.65 11.13
CA GLY A 24 -1.96 -12.86 12.43
C GLY A 24 -2.53 -14.04 13.23
N VAL A 25 -3.79 -14.41 12.97
CA VAL A 25 -4.51 -15.44 13.74
C VAL A 25 -4.82 -16.65 12.87
N HIS A 26 -5.77 -16.53 11.94
CA HIS A 26 -6.33 -17.66 11.20
C HIS A 26 -5.32 -18.32 10.26
N ILE A 27 -4.62 -17.53 9.45
CA ILE A 27 -3.59 -18.00 8.52
C ILE A 27 -2.44 -18.68 9.27
N VAL A 28 -2.04 -18.14 10.43
CA VAL A 28 -1.03 -18.76 11.30
C VAL A 28 -1.51 -20.12 11.85
N GLN A 29 -2.77 -20.24 12.29
CA GLN A 29 -3.30 -21.54 12.73
C GLN A 29 -3.32 -22.54 11.57
N MET A 30 -3.75 -22.11 10.38
CA MET A 30 -3.79 -22.94 9.18
C MET A 30 -2.39 -23.43 8.77
N ALA A 31 -1.37 -22.57 8.91
CA ALA A 31 0.02 -22.91 8.59
C ALA A 31 0.57 -24.08 9.42
N LYS A 32 0.03 -24.34 10.62
CA LYS A 32 0.46 -25.49 11.45
C LYS A 32 0.23 -26.84 10.76
N GLN A 33 -0.72 -26.90 9.83
CA GLN A 33 -1.07 -28.11 9.08
C GLN A 33 -0.65 -28.04 7.61
N ASN A 34 -0.09 -26.92 7.15
CA ASN A 34 0.32 -26.71 5.76
C ASN A 34 1.76 -26.18 5.71
N SER A 35 2.69 -27.05 5.29
CA SER A 35 4.12 -26.76 5.25
C SER A 35 4.48 -25.64 4.28
N THR A 36 3.81 -25.56 3.12
CA THR A 36 4.02 -24.51 2.12
C THR A 36 3.71 -23.13 2.70
N LEU A 37 2.55 -22.98 3.33
CA LEU A 37 2.15 -21.74 3.98
C LEU A 37 3.06 -21.38 5.16
N MET A 38 3.45 -22.36 5.98
CA MET A 38 4.41 -22.13 7.06
C MET A 38 5.76 -21.64 6.51
N ASN A 39 6.27 -22.27 5.44
CA ASN A 39 7.50 -21.82 4.80
C ASN A 39 7.38 -20.39 4.26
N ALA A 40 6.24 -20.01 3.65
CA ALA A 40 6.02 -18.63 3.21
C ALA A 40 6.06 -17.62 4.38
N ILE A 41 5.38 -17.93 5.48
CA ILE A 41 5.37 -17.11 6.71
C ILE A 41 6.80 -16.93 7.26
N LEU A 42 7.55 -18.03 7.37
CA LEU A 42 8.91 -18.02 7.89
C LEU A 42 9.88 -17.30 6.95
N ALA A 43 9.72 -17.46 5.64
CA ALA A 43 10.52 -16.77 4.63
C ALA A 43 10.34 -15.24 4.75
N LEU A 44 9.10 -14.76 4.82
CA LEU A 44 8.83 -13.32 4.93
C LEU A 44 9.33 -12.75 6.25
N SER A 45 9.13 -13.47 7.36
CA SER A 45 9.68 -13.06 8.66
C SER A 45 11.21 -12.98 8.64
N ALA A 46 11.88 -13.98 8.08
CA ALA A 46 13.34 -14.00 7.97
C ALA A 46 13.84 -12.84 7.09
N ARG A 47 13.15 -12.55 5.99
CA ARG A 47 13.47 -11.44 5.09
C ARG A 47 13.34 -10.09 5.78
N GLN A 48 12.26 -9.87 6.53
CA GLN A 48 12.07 -8.61 7.24
C GLN A 48 13.15 -8.42 8.31
N LEU A 49 13.51 -9.48 9.05
CA LEU A 49 14.58 -9.44 10.05
C LEU A 49 15.94 -9.17 9.41
N SER A 50 16.27 -9.81 8.29
CA SER A 50 17.56 -9.60 7.61
C SER A 50 17.73 -8.19 7.06
N ARG A 51 16.63 -7.44 6.92
CA ARG A 51 16.62 -6.04 6.48
C ARG A 51 16.62 -5.03 7.63
N THR A 52 16.37 -5.47 8.85
CA THR A 52 16.24 -4.59 10.03
C THR A 52 17.25 -4.92 11.14
N THR A 53 17.94 -6.04 11.02
CA THR A 53 18.90 -6.58 12.00
C THR A 53 20.00 -7.37 11.27
N ASP A 54 20.99 -7.89 12.00
CA ASP A 54 22.06 -8.75 11.47
C ASP A 54 21.63 -10.21 11.19
N PHE A 55 20.33 -10.44 10.93
CA PHE A 55 19.79 -11.78 10.68
C PHE A 55 20.22 -12.30 9.30
N ASP A 56 20.59 -13.58 9.22
CA ASP A 56 21.13 -14.18 7.99
C ASP A 56 20.09 -14.19 6.84
N PRO A 57 20.34 -13.48 5.73
CA PRO A 57 19.41 -13.45 4.58
C PRO A 57 19.24 -14.82 3.90
N TYR A 58 20.22 -15.72 4.00
CA TYR A 58 20.15 -17.05 3.37
C TYR A 58 19.03 -17.92 3.96
N ILE A 59 18.64 -17.67 5.21
CA ILE A 59 17.51 -18.36 5.85
C ILE A 59 16.19 -18.03 5.15
N ALA A 60 15.99 -16.77 4.75
CA ALA A 60 14.81 -16.37 4.01
C ALA A 60 14.75 -17.09 2.65
N ASP A 61 15.88 -17.17 1.95
CA ASP A 61 15.99 -17.85 0.65
C ASP A 61 15.73 -19.35 0.77
N ALA A 62 16.24 -20.00 1.83
CA ALA A 62 16.00 -21.43 2.05
C ALA A 62 14.51 -21.75 2.25
N TYR A 63 13.78 -20.95 3.03
CA TYR A 63 12.33 -21.12 3.19
C TYR A 63 11.56 -20.78 1.91
N TYR A 64 11.99 -19.74 1.19
CA TYR A 64 11.42 -19.34 -0.08
C TYR A 64 11.49 -20.47 -1.12
N GLN A 65 12.68 -21.07 -1.31
CA GLN A 65 12.87 -22.19 -2.25
C GLN A 65 11.97 -23.39 -1.92
N ARG A 66 11.88 -23.78 -0.64
CA ARG A 66 10.99 -24.87 -0.20
C ARG A 66 9.51 -24.59 -0.51
N CYS A 67 9.09 -23.33 -0.47
CA CYS A 67 7.74 -22.95 -0.84
C CYS A 67 7.53 -23.09 -2.34
N PHE A 68 8.51 -22.65 -3.15
CA PHE A 68 8.49 -22.73 -4.60
C PHE A 68 8.41 -24.16 -5.13
N ASP A 69 9.16 -25.08 -4.53
CA ASP A 69 9.15 -26.50 -4.90
C ASP A 69 7.74 -27.12 -4.83
N THR A 70 6.88 -26.60 -3.94
CA THR A 70 5.48 -27.04 -3.82
C THR A 70 4.51 -26.19 -4.64
N LEU A 71 4.76 -24.88 -4.71
CA LEU A 71 3.83 -23.95 -5.35
C LEU A 71 3.84 -24.10 -6.86
N ILE A 72 5.02 -24.24 -7.51
CA ILE A 72 5.14 -24.36 -8.97
C ILE A 72 4.29 -25.51 -9.53
N PRO A 73 4.37 -26.76 -9.00
CA PRO A 73 3.52 -27.84 -9.47
C PRO A 73 2.02 -27.55 -9.29
N ALA A 74 1.64 -26.95 -8.15
CA ALA A 74 0.25 -26.64 -7.82
C ALA A 74 -0.38 -25.58 -8.74
N LEU A 75 0.41 -24.71 -9.38
CA LEU A 75 -0.09 -23.73 -10.36
C LEU A 75 -0.66 -24.36 -11.62
N ASN A 76 -0.14 -25.53 -11.99
CA ASN A 76 -0.63 -26.27 -13.17
C ASN A 76 -1.95 -27.00 -12.89
N ASP A 77 -2.39 -27.02 -11.63
CA ASP A 77 -3.66 -27.59 -11.20
C ASP A 77 -4.64 -26.49 -10.76
N ASN A 78 -5.63 -26.23 -11.62
CA ASN A 78 -6.67 -25.22 -11.42
C ASN A 78 -7.56 -25.43 -10.18
N VAL A 79 -7.55 -26.63 -9.58
CA VAL A 79 -8.30 -26.91 -8.34
C VAL A 79 -7.42 -26.58 -7.13
N THR A 80 -6.21 -27.12 -7.10
CA THR A 80 -5.28 -26.98 -5.97
C THR A 80 -4.89 -25.52 -5.73
N ILE A 81 -4.65 -24.72 -6.77
CA ILE A 81 -4.30 -23.30 -6.60
C ILE A 81 -5.40 -22.46 -5.90
N LYS A 82 -6.66 -22.92 -5.93
CA LYS A 82 -7.80 -22.22 -5.31
C LYS A 82 -7.93 -22.50 -3.82
N GLU A 83 -7.09 -23.38 -3.27
CA GLU A 83 -7.07 -23.66 -1.85
C GLU A 83 -6.57 -22.46 -1.05
N GLU A 84 -7.26 -22.18 0.05
CA GLU A 84 -7.00 -21.02 0.92
C GLU A 84 -5.53 -20.92 1.38
N PRO A 85 -4.84 -22.02 1.77
CA PRO A 85 -3.43 -21.95 2.16
C PRO A 85 -2.50 -21.50 1.03
N LEU A 86 -2.75 -21.91 -0.22
CA LEU A 86 -1.86 -21.58 -1.35
C LEU A 86 -2.09 -20.15 -1.83
N LEU A 87 -3.34 -19.66 -1.78
CA LEU A 87 -3.64 -18.25 -2.00
C LEU A 87 -2.97 -17.36 -0.94
N ALA A 88 -3.06 -17.72 0.34
CA ALA A 88 -2.39 -16.99 1.42
C ALA A 88 -0.86 -17.02 1.27
N ALA A 89 -0.28 -18.18 0.97
CA ALA A 89 1.15 -18.33 0.74
C ALA A 89 1.61 -17.43 -0.43
N THR A 90 0.85 -17.41 -1.53
CA THR A 90 1.12 -16.54 -2.69
C THR A 90 1.18 -15.06 -2.31
N VAL A 91 0.18 -14.57 -1.58
CA VAL A 91 0.13 -13.16 -1.12
C VAL A 91 1.32 -12.82 -0.21
N ILE A 92 1.71 -13.73 0.67
CA ILE A 92 2.86 -13.57 1.56
C ILE A 92 4.17 -13.52 0.78
N LEU A 93 4.38 -14.44 -0.16
CA LEU A 93 5.57 -14.46 -1.01
C LEU A 93 5.67 -13.22 -1.90
N ARG A 94 4.53 -12.71 -2.39
CA ARG A 94 4.49 -11.45 -3.16
C ARG A 94 5.05 -10.28 -2.35
N LEU A 95 4.70 -10.15 -1.07
CA LEU A 95 5.27 -9.09 -0.22
C LEU A 95 6.78 -9.29 -0.01
N LEU A 96 7.24 -10.54 0.13
CA LEU A 96 8.66 -10.86 0.25
C LEU A 96 9.43 -10.38 -0.99
N GLU A 97 8.89 -10.61 -2.18
CA GLU A 97 9.50 -10.14 -3.43
C GLU A 97 9.48 -8.62 -3.55
N GLU A 98 8.40 -7.96 -3.15
CA GLU A 98 8.32 -6.49 -3.12
C GLU A 98 9.43 -5.90 -2.23
N MET A 99 9.79 -6.57 -1.13
CA MET A 99 10.93 -6.21 -0.27
C MET A 99 12.31 -6.48 -0.91
N ASN A 100 12.38 -7.26 -1.99
CA ASN A 100 13.62 -7.63 -2.69
C ASN A 100 13.96 -6.72 -3.88
N ILE A 101 13.07 -5.80 -4.29
CA ILE A 101 13.19 -5.01 -5.54
C ILE A 101 14.46 -4.15 -5.63
N SER A 102 15.33 -4.07 -4.62
CA SER A 102 16.64 -3.41 -4.75
C SER A 102 17.71 -4.00 -3.83
N ILE A 103 18.29 -5.14 -4.22
CA ILE A 103 19.64 -5.57 -3.77
C ILE A 103 20.31 -6.33 -4.93
N ILE A 104 21.15 -5.61 -5.70
CA ILE A 104 22.27 -6.14 -6.48
C ILE A 104 21.91 -6.89 -7.80
N GLY A 105 22.51 -6.42 -8.90
CA GLY A 105 22.41 -6.98 -10.25
C GLY A 105 23.04 -8.38 -10.41
N SER A 106 22.53 -9.37 -9.70
CA SER A 106 22.78 -10.78 -9.96
C SER A 106 21.42 -11.49 -10.08
N ASP A 107 20.98 -11.65 -11.32
CA ASP A 107 19.78 -12.35 -11.78
C ASP A 107 18.43 -12.08 -11.06
N PRO A 108 17.83 -10.89 -11.24
CA PRO A 108 16.44 -10.61 -10.84
C PRO A 108 15.39 -11.25 -11.75
N GLN A 109 15.75 -11.79 -12.92
CA GLN A 109 14.75 -12.14 -13.94
C GLN A 109 14.13 -13.51 -13.67
N GLY A 110 14.91 -14.53 -13.28
CA GLY A 110 14.38 -15.88 -13.05
C GLY A 110 13.28 -15.97 -11.99
N HIS A 111 13.42 -15.26 -10.87
CA HIS A 111 12.45 -15.29 -9.76
C HIS A 111 11.23 -14.39 -9.96
N LEU A 112 11.40 -13.18 -10.53
CA LEU A 112 10.26 -12.30 -10.86
C LEU A 112 9.28 -12.94 -11.86
N PHE A 113 9.78 -13.73 -12.82
CA PHE A 113 8.92 -14.40 -13.81
C PHE A 113 8.08 -15.54 -13.21
N GLY A 114 8.62 -16.29 -12.24
CA GLY A 114 7.89 -17.36 -11.56
C GLY A 114 6.68 -16.85 -10.79
N THR A 115 6.84 -15.73 -10.07
CA THR A 115 5.76 -15.16 -9.24
C THR A 115 4.76 -14.36 -10.05
N GLN A 116 5.14 -13.72 -11.16
CA GLN A 116 4.15 -13.13 -12.08
C GLN A 116 3.18 -14.19 -12.65
N ALA A 117 3.65 -15.42 -12.88
CA ALA A 117 2.78 -16.54 -13.27
C ALA A 117 1.89 -17.01 -12.10
N ILE A 118 2.46 -17.14 -10.88
CA ILE A 118 1.72 -17.44 -9.64
C ILE A 118 0.62 -16.40 -9.40
N ILE A 119 0.96 -15.12 -9.49
CA ILE A 119 0.07 -13.98 -9.28
C ILE A 119 -1.05 -14.01 -10.30
N ARG A 120 -0.77 -14.20 -11.60
CA ARG A 120 -1.81 -14.28 -12.63
C ARG A 120 -2.77 -15.46 -12.43
N ALA A 121 -2.24 -16.62 -12.04
CA ALA A 121 -3.05 -17.80 -11.77
C ALA A 121 -3.91 -17.65 -10.50
N ALA A 122 -3.37 -16.97 -9.48
CA ALA A 122 -4.10 -16.61 -8.27
C ALA A 122 -5.12 -15.49 -8.51
N GLU A 123 -4.83 -14.49 -9.35
CA GLU A 123 -5.73 -13.41 -9.79
C GLU A 123 -7.02 -13.93 -10.42
N GLN A 124 -6.92 -14.96 -11.26
CA GLN A 124 -8.08 -15.66 -11.82
C GLN A 124 -8.89 -16.41 -10.75
N SER A 125 -8.24 -16.83 -9.66
CA SER A 125 -8.84 -17.56 -8.54
C SER A 125 -9.49 -16.62 -7.51
N TYR A 126 -9.00 -15.39 -7.40
CA TYR A 126 -9.51 -14.33 -6.51
C TYR A 126 -10.86 -13.75 -6.94
N ALA A 127 -11.15 -13.78 -8.25
CA ALA A 127 -12.33 -13.17 -8.87
C ALA A 127 -13.69 -13.75 -8.41
N ALA A 128 -13.71 -14.88 -7.70
CA ALA A 128 -14.94 -15.59 -7.31
C ALA A 128 -15.27 -15.54 -5.80
N THR A 129 -14.69 -14.60 -5.03
CA THR A 129 -14.78 -14.64 -3.56
C THR A 129 -16.00 -13.94 -2.96
N SER A 130 -17.21 -14.42 -3.29
CA SER A 130 -18.33 -14.43 -2.33
C SER A 130 -18.12 -15.55 -1.31
N GLY A 131 -17.09 -15.41 -0.47
CA GLY A 131 -16.62 -16.43 0.48
C GLY A 131 -16.64 -15.95 1.94
N PRO A 132 -16.30 -16.83 2.90
CA PRO A 132 -16.15 -16.46 4.30
C PRO A 132 -15.07 -15.37 4.46
N ASP A 133 -15.16 -14.59 5.53
CA ASP A 133 -14.29 -13.42 5.83
C ASP A 133 -12.79 -13.65 5.58
N ARG A 134 -12.31 -14.89 5.74
CA ARG A 134 -10.91 -15.32 5.53
C ARG A 134 -10.43 -15.13 4.08
N ARG A 135 -11.23 -15.56 3.11
CA ARG A 135 -10.87 -15.41 1.69
C ARG A 135 -10.92 -13.95 1.26
N GLN A 136 -11.84 -13.18 1.84
CA GLN A 136 -11.90 -11.74 1.63
C GLN A 136 -10.65 -11.03 2.19
N ALA A 137 -10.13 -11.45 3.35
CA ALA A 137 -8.89 -10.90 3.89
C ALA A 137 -7.69 -11.14 2.96
N ILE A 138 -7.54 -12.36 2.42
CA ILE A 138 -6.48 -12.67 1.43
C ILE A 138 -6.66 -11.81 0.17
N TYR A 139 -7.89 -11.66 -0.31
CA TYR A 139 -8.20 -10.83 -1.47
C TYR A 139 -7.83 -9.37 -1.23
N TRP A 140 -8.23 -8.77 -0.10
CA TRP A 140 -7.92 -7.37 0.22
C TRP A 140 -6.42 -7.12 0.36
N ALA A 141 -5.66 -8.10 0.86
CA ALA A 141 -4.21 -8.04 0.85
C ALA A 141 -3.65 -8.02 -0.58
N ALA A 142 -4.09 -8.94 -1.44
CA ALA A 142 -3.68 -9.00 -2.85
C ALA A 142 -4.08 -7.73 -3.63
N PHE A 143 -5.28 -7.22 -3.39
CA PHE A 143 -5.80 -6.00 -4.00
C PHE A 143 -4.92 -4.79 -3.66
N ARG A 144 -4.53 -4.64 -2.39
CA ARG A 144 -3.64 -3.55 -1.95
C ARG A 144 -2.25 -3.68 -2.56
N GLN A 145 -1.68 -4.89 -2.64
CA GLN A 145 -0.40 -5.11 -3.34
C GLN A 145 -0.50 -4.72 -4.82
N GLU A 146 -1.58 -5.09 -5.51
CA GLU A 146 -1.79 -4.66 -6.89
C GLU A 146 -1.93 -3.14 -7.02
N LEU A 147 -2.59 -2.50 -6.06
CA LEU A 147 -2.72 -1.06 -6.03
C LEU A 147 -1.35 -0.40 -5.97
N TRP A 148 -0.47 -0.87 -5.09
CA TRP A 148 0.89 -0.36 -4.99
C TRP A 148 1.68 -0.55 -6.28
N ILE A 149 1.65 -1.74 -6.89
CA ILE A 149 2.34 -1.96 -8.16
C ILE A 149 1.76 -1.06 -9.26
N SER A 150 0.44 -0.94 -9.35
CA SER A 150 -0.26 -0.09 -10.32
C SER A 150 0.18 1.37 -10.21
N LEU A 151 0.21 1.92 -8.99
CA LEU A 151 0.64 3.29 -8.73
C LEU A 151 2.13 3.48 -9.05
N MET A 152 3.00 2.61 -8.52
CA MET A 152 4.46 2.75 -8.66
C MET A 152 4.95 2.55 -10.09
N THR A 153 4.28 1.69 -10.87
CA THR A 153 4.61 1.47 -12.29
C THR A 153 3.73 2.30 -13.24
N GLN A 154 2.88 3.17 -12.70
CA GLN A 154 1.98 4.06 -13.43
C GLN A 154 1.19 3.33 -14.53
N ARG A 155 0.64 2.16 -14.19
CA ARG A 155 -0.12 1.31 -15.11
C ARG A 155 -1.54 1.09 -14.62
N ALA A 156 -2.44 0.82 -15.57
CA ALA A 156 -3.80 0.38 -15.25
C ALA A 156 -3.80 -0.83 -14.32
N PHE A 157 -4.78 -0.87 -13.43
CA PHE A 157 -4.97 -1.92 -12.44
C PHE A 157 -5.39 -3.21 -13.16
N LYS A 158 -4.70 -4.34 -12.90
CA LYS A 158 -4.90 -5.59 -13.64
C LYS A 158 -5.74 -6.62 -12.90
N LEU A 159 -5.82 -6.52 -11.57
CA LEU A 159 -6.61 -7.43 -10.77
C LEU A 159 -8.10 -7.11 -10.97
N HIS A 160 -8.90 -8.14 -11.29
CA HIS A 160 -10.33 -7.95 -11.51
C HIS A 160 -10.96 -7.35 -10.25
N ILE A 161 -11.51 -6.14 -10.37
CA ILE A 161 -12.13 -5.47 -9.22
C ILE A 161 -13.38 -6.27 -8.82
N PHE A 162 -13.33 -6.88 -7.64
CA PHE A 162 -14.47 -7.53 -7.01
C PHE A 162 -15.65 -6.53 -6.90
N PRO A 163 -16.92 -6.99 -6.78
CA PRO A 163 -18.02 -6.15 -6.30
C PRO A 163 -17.80 -5.78 -4.82
N ALA A 164 -16.73 -5.03 -4.53
CA ALA A 164 -16.52 -4.38 -3.26
C ALA A 164 -17.67 -3.41 -3.05
N ASP A 165 -18.17 -3.35 -1.81
CA ASP A 165 -19.16 -2.37 -1.41
C ASP A 165 -18.62 -0.96 -1.70
N ARG A 166 -19.41 -0.19 -2.45
CA ARG A 166 -19.16 1.22 -2.82
C ARG A 166 -20.27 2.14 -2.32
N SER A 167 -21.21 1.59 -1.55
CA SER A 167 -22.30 2.36 -0.99
C SER A 167 -21.80 3.31 0.10
N LEU A 168 -22.65 4.26 0.47
CA LEU A 168 -22.46 5.09 1.66
C LEU A 168 -23.40 4.65 2.79
N GLU A 169 -24.00 3.46 2.67
CA GLU A 169 -24.91 2.92 3.66
C GLU A 169 -24.18 2.66 4.99
N PRO A 170 -24.85 2.81 6.14
CA PRO A 170 -24.28 2.49 7.44
C PRO A 170 -23.69 1.07 7.45
N ALA A 171 -22.43 0.98 7.88
CA ALA A 171 -21.67 -0.27 7.96
C ALA A 171 -20.61 -0.13 9.07
N ASN A 172 -19.93 -1.24 9.39
CA ASN A 172 -18.82 -1.19 10.36
C ASN A 172 -17.60 -0.45 9.79
N ASP A 173 -16.69 -0.04 10.67
CA ASP A 173 -15.50 0.75 10.29
C ASP A 173 -14.56 0.02 9.30
N SER A 174 -14.51 -1.32 9.33
CA SER A 174 -13.71 -2.09 8.38
C SER A 174 -14.27 -1.96 6.96
N ILE A 175 -15.59 -2.02 6.81
CA ILE A 175 -16.28 -1.78 5.52
C ILE A 175 -16.06 -0.33 5.04
N TRP A 176 -16.17 0.65 5.93
CA TRP A 176 -15.87 2.05 5.57
C TRP A 176 -14.42 2.25 5.11
N ALA A 177 -13.45 1.57 5.72
CA ALA A 177 -12.07 1.62 5.29
C ALA A 177 -11.86 0.88 3.96
N THR A 178 -12.45 -0.29 3.74
CA THR A 178 -12.31 -1.02 2.47
C THR A 178 -12.96 -0.30 1.28
N ARG A 179 -14.05 0.44 1.50
CA ARG A 179 -14.64 1.36 0.50
C ARG A 179 -13.60 2.33 -0.08
N THR A 180 -12.73 2.90 0.76
CA THR A 180 -11.67 3.82 0.28
C THR A 180 -10.59 3.13 -0.54
N ILE A 181 -10.28 1.87 -0.23
CA ILE A 181 -9.32 1.07 -1.00
C ILE A 181 -9.91 0.74 -2.38
N ALA A 182 -11.18 0.33 -2.42
CA ALA A 182 -11.91 0.12 -3.68
C ALA A 182 -11.95 1.40 -4.52
N HIS A 183 -12.29 2.53 -3.89
CA HIS A 183 -12.33 3.82 -4.56
C HIS A 183 -10.96 4.24 -5.11
N LEU A 184 -9.86 4.04 -4.35
CA LEU A 184 -8.52 4.29 -4.88
C LEU A 184 -8.18 3.38 -6.08
N GLY A 185 -8.66 2.13 -6.08
CA GLY A 185 -8.57 1.25 -7.26
C GLY A 185 -9.33 1.79 -8.47
N ASP A 186 -10.55 2.29 -8.29
CA ASP A 186 -11.35 2.92 -9.33
C ASP A 186 -10.68 4.21 -9.88
N VAL A 187 -10.07 5.01 -8.99
CA VAL A 187 -9.27 6.20 -9.35
C VAL A 187 -8.02 5.80 -10.13
N SER A 188 -7.27 4.80 -9.66
CA SER A 188 -6.07 4.31 -10.36
C SER A 188 -6.40 3.85 -11.78
N ASN A 189 -7.51 3.11 -11.94
CA ASN A 189 -7.99 2.70 -13.26
C ASN A 189 -8.41 3.86 -14.15
N PHE A 190 -9.02 4.90 -13.59
CA PHE A 190 -9.32 6.10 -14.35
C PHE A 190 -8.04 6.80 -14.81
N VAL A 191 -7.10 7.04 -13.89
CA VAL A 191 -5.88 7.81 -14.14
C VAL A 191 -4.94 7.13 -15.15
N PHE A 192 -4.75 5.81 -15.04
CA PHE A 192 -3.82 5.06 -15.88
C PHE A 192 -4.50 4.27 -17.01
N GLY A 193 -5.82 4.36 -17.13
CA GLY A 193 -6.61 3.67 -18.15
C GLY A 193 -7.07 4.56 -19.31
N GLU A 194 -7.92 4.00 -20.17
CA GLU A 194 -8.42 4.66 -21.38
C GLU A 194 -9.35 5.85 -21.08
N GLY A 195 -9.98 5.87 -19.90
CA GLY A 195 -10.96 6.87 -19.49
C GLY A 195 -10.39 8.20 -18.96
N ARG A 196 -9.06 8.34 -18.85
CA ARG A 196 -8.39 9.43 -18.10
C ARG A 196 -8.75 10.87 -18.50
N ASN A 197 -9.27 11.08 -19.71
CA ASN A 197 -9.66 12.41 -20.20
C ASN A 197 -11.17 12.72 -19.98
N SER A 198 -11.94 11.78 -19.42
CA SER A 198 -13.37 11.96 -19.20
C SER A 198 -13.63 12.88 -18.00
N ILE A 199 -14.02 14.13 -18.26
CA ILE A 199 -14.42 15.10 -17.22
C ILE A 199 -15.60 14.57 -16.40
N ALA A 200 -16.56 13.90 -17.04
CA ALA A 200 -17.72 13.33 -16.34
C ALA A 200 -17.30 12.25 -15.32
N ARG A 201 -16.39 11.34 -15.72
CA ARG A 201 -15.88 10.30 -14.80
C ARG A 201 -14.99 10.89 -13.72
N TYR A 202 -14.18 11.89 -14.05
CA TYR A 202 -13.39 12.64 -13.07
C TYR A 202 -14.27 13.27 -11.98
N ASN A 203 -15.31 14.02 -12.39
CA ASN A 203 -16.24 14.66 -11.46
C ASN A 203 -16.95 13.63 -10.58
N GLN A 204 -17.40 12.52 -11.16
CA GLN A 204 -18.00 11.44 -10.39
C GLN A 204 -17.05 10.90 -9.31
N LEU A 205 -15.79 10.61 -9.65
CA LEU A 205 -14.81 10.12 -8.69
C LEU A 205 -14.47 11.16 -7.61
N MET A 206 -14.38 12.44 -7.98
CA MET A 206 -14.21 13.53 -7.00
C MET A 206 -15.40 13.64 -6.03
N ASP A 207 -16.62 13.50 -6.54
CA ASP A 207 -17.83 13.52 -5.72
C ASP A 207 -17.93 12.31 -4.81
N GLU A 208 -17.60 11.10 -5.29
CA GLU A 208 -17.50 9.88 -4.50
C GLU A 208 -16.46 10.03 -3.36
N ASN A 209 -15.28 10.59 -3.67
CA ASN A 209 -14.21 10.84 -2.71
C ASN A 209 -14.67 11.79 -1.59
N ARG A 210 -15.33 12.89 -1.96
CA ARG A 210 -15.88 13.89 -1.05
C ARG A 210 -17.01 13.33 -0.21
N SER A 211 -17.92 12.58 -0.82
CA SER A 211 -19.09 12.01 -0.16
C SER A 211 -18.67 11.02 0.92
N TRP A 212 -17.63 10.21 0.69
CA TRP A 212 -17.08 9.35 1.73
C TRP A 212 -16.64 10.15 2.96
N THR A 213 -15.95 11.28 2.76
CA THR A 213 -15.51 12.14 3.87
C THR A 213 -16.69 12.74 4.65
N GLN A 214 -17.80 13.02 3.99
CA GLN A 214 -19.01 13.61 4.60
C GLN A 214 -19.91 12.58 5.29
N CYS A 215 -19.90 11.33 4.83
CA CYS A 215 -20.83 10.30 5.29
C CYS A 215 -20.19 9.24 6.20
N ARG A 216 -18.86 9.17 6.28
CA ARG A 216 -18.18 8.23 7.18
C ARG A 216 -18.63 8.46 8.64
N PRO A 217 -18.64 7.42 9.49
CA PRO A 217 -19.01 7.58 10.90
C PRO A 217 -18.01 8.44 11.67
N ASP A 218 -18.47 9.10 12.74
CA ASP A 218 -17.66 9.90 13.67
C ASP A 218 -16.49 9.11 14.31
N SER A 219 -16.53 7.78 14.26
CA SER A 219 -15.40 6.93 14.68
C SER A 219 -14.11 7.23 13.90
N PHE A 220 -14.22 7.75 12.67
CA PHE A 220 -13.11 8.18 11.83
C PHE A 220 -12.57 9.56 12.19
N ASP A 221 -13.16 10.27 13.15
CA ASP A 221 -12.61 11.54 13.60
C ASP A 221 -11.39 11.32 14.50
N PRO A 222 -10.30 12.09 14.29
CA PRO A 222 -9.14 11.99 15.14
C PRO A 222 -9.51 12.45 16.56
N TYR A 223 -9.11 11.69 17.58
CA TYR A 223 -9.32 12.11 18.98
C TYR A 223 -8.38 13.25 19.39
N TYR A 224 -7.38 13.53 18.56
CA TYR A 224 -6.41 14.56 18.79
C TYR A 224 -5.89 15.12 17.47
N PHE A 225 -5.86 16.44 17.37
CA PHE A 225 -5.32 17.19 16.25
C PHE A 225 -4.48 18.38 16.76
N ARG A 226 -3.27 18.55 16.23
CA ARG A 226 -2.44 19.75 16.44
C ARG A 226 -1.67 20.08 15.16
N GLN A 227 -1.74 21.34 14.74
CA GLN A 227 -0.89 21.94 13.71
C GLN A 227 0.02 23.02 14.33
N ASP A 228 0.99 23.51 13.55
CA ASP A 228 1.85 24.63 13.89
C ASP A 228 1.09 25.86 14.39
N ARG A 229 1.57 26.43 15.50
CA ARG A 229 0.95 27.61 16.14
C ARG A 229 1.22 28.91 15.39
N ASP A 230 2.28 28.94 14.58
CA ASP A 230 2.65 30.08 13.76
C ASP A 230 1.82 30.17 12.46
N GLY A 231 0.93 29.20 12.22
CA GLY A 231 0.10 29.13 11.02
C GLY A 231 0.89 28.81 9.75
N SER A 232 2.17 28.46 9.85
CA SER A 232 3.02 28.19 8.69
C SER A 232 2.59 26.93 7.94
N GLY A 233 2.04 25.94 8.66
CA GLY A 233 1.61 24.66 8.08
C GLY A 233 2.77 23.84 7.52
N ARG A 234 4.02 24.16 7.90
CA ARG A 234 5.22 23.57 7.30
C ARG A 234 5.57 22.22 7.91
N ASN A 235 5.32 22.03 9.21
CA ASN A 235 5.56 20.74 9.85
C ASN A 235 4.39 19.80 9.61
N PHE A 236 4.68 18.50 9.72
CA PHE A 236 3.63 17.50 9.70
C PHE A 236 2.66 17.69 10.90
N PRO A 237 1.34 17.66 10.68
CA PRO A 237 0.36 17.71 11.77
C PRO A 237 0.49 16.49 12.69
N ASP A 238 0.15 16.69 13.97
CA ASP A 238 -0.07 15.58 14.91
C ASP A 238 -1.56 15.19 14.85
N ILE A 239 -1.86 14.06 14.20
CA ILE A 239 -3.21 13.55 13.96
C ILE A 239 -3.32 12.12 14.49
N ARG A 240 -4.11 11.90 15.55
CA ARG A 240 -4.17 10.59 16.21
C ARG A 240 -5.56 9.98 16.12
N PHE A 241 -5.59 8.70 15.75
CA PHE A 241 -6.83 7.94 15.59
C PHE A 241 -6.91 6.78 16.57
N HIS A 242 -8.14 6.37 16.88
CA HIS A 242 -8.39 5.29 17.83
C HIS A 242 -7.93 3.92 17.31
N GLN A 243 -8.20 3.62 16.04
CA GLN A 243 -7.99 2.30 15.44
C GLN A 243 -7.25 2.37 14.11
N LYS A 244 -6.57 1.27 13.75
CA LYS A 244 -5.90 1.11 12.45
C LYS A 244 -6.83 1.33 11.25
N THR A 245 -8.10 0.93 11.33
CA THR A 245 -9.09 1.11 10.26
C THR A 245 -9.35 2.59 9.95
N HIS A 246 -9.41 3.44 10.97
CA HIS A 246 -9.61 4.90 10.82
C HIS A 246 -8.40 5.56 10.15
N VAL A 247 -7.20 5.17 10.58
CA VAL A 247 -5.93 5.60 9.97
C VAL A 247 -5.93 5.22 8.49
N MET A 248 -6.17 3.96 8.19
CA MET A 248 -6.06 3.46 6.83
C MET A 248 -7.12 4.03 5.91
N GLY A 249 -8.39 4.06 6.32
CA GLY A 249 -9.47 4.64 5.52
C GLY A 249 -9.18 6.10 5.16
N THR A 250 -8.72 6.89 6.13
CA THR A 250 -8.34 8.29 5.90
C THR A 250 -7.19 8.42 4.90
N GLN A 251 -6.11 7.64 5.07
CA GLN A 251 -4.96 7.73 4.17
C GLN A 251 -5.28 7.28 2.74
N TYR A 252 -6.07 6.22 2.56
CA TYR A 252 -6.47 5.75 1.24
C TYR A 252 -7.40 6.73 0.52
N ASN A 253 -8.33 7.37 1.24
CA ASN A 253 -9.16 8.44 0.67
C ASN A 253 -8.33 9.66 0.25
N LEU A 254 -7.37 10.08 1.08
CA LEU A 254 -6.44 11.17 0.77
C LEU A 254 -5.54 10.86 -0.43
N LEU A 255 -5.04 9.63 -0.54
CA LEU A 255 -4.23 9.21 -1.68
C LEU A 255 -5.05 9.22 -2.98
N ALA A 256 -6.32 8.82 -2.94
CA ALA A 256 -7.23 8.89 -4.09
C ALA A 256 -7.48 10.34 -4.51
N HIS A 257 -7.74 11.23 -3.54
CA HIS A 257 -7.89 12.66 -3.78
C HIS A 257 -6.65 13.29 -4.43
N MET A 258 -5.47 12.91 -3.94
CA MET A 258 -4.20 13.38 -4.50
C MET A 258 -4.03 12.98 -5.97
N LEU A 259 -4.30 11.72 -6.32
CA LEU A 259 -4.25 11.26 -7.72
C LEU A 259 -5.25 12.01 -8.60
N LEU A 260 -6.48 12.22 -8.11
CA LEU A 260 -7.48 12.98 -8.86
C LEU A 260 -7.02 14.41 -9.14
N ILE A 261 -6.52 15.14 -8.13
CA ILE A 261 -6.04 16.52 -8.31
C ILE A 261 -4.86 16.60 -9.27
N VAL A 262 -3.91 15.67 -9.18
CA VAL A 262 -2.74 15.64 -10.08
C VAL A 262 -3.14 15.38 -11.53
N HIS A 263 -4.20 14.60 -11.76
CA HIS A 263 -4.67 14.17 -13.07
C HIS A 263 -5.97 14.85 -13.50
N ASP A 264 -6.25 16.04 -12.98
CA ASP A 264 -7.46 16.80 -13.33
C ASP A 264 -7.47 17.17 -14.83
N PRO A 265 -8.43 16.62 -15.62
CA PRO A 265 -8.50 16.85 -17.06
C PRO A 265 -9.03 18.24 -17.43
N THR A 266 -9.48 19.04 -16.45
CA THR A 266 -10.02 20.39 -16.66
C THR A 266 -8.94 21.47 -16.63
N ILE A 267 -7.73 21.16 -16.14
CA ILE A 267 -6.61 22.11 -16.06
C ILE A 267 -6.19 22.51 -17.48
N PRO A 268 -6.12 23.82 -17.79
CA PRO A 268 -5.63 24.31 -19.07
C PRO A 268 -4.22 23.79 -19.35
N GLN A 269 -3.90 23.38 -20.58
CA GLN A 269 -2.57 22.81 -20.89
C GLN A 269 -1.47 23.85 -21.10
N LEU A 270 -1.83 25.10 -21.41
CA LEU A 270 -0.88 26.16 -21.80
C LEU A 270 -1.30 27.53 -21.22
N GLY A 271 -0.33 28.44 -21.12
CA GLY A 271 -0.54 29.84 -20.75
C GLY A 271 -0.51 30.14 -19.24
N PRO A 272 -0.72 31.41 -18.83
CA PRO A 272 -0.64 31.83 -17.43
C PRO A 272 -1.62 31.10 -16.50
N ALA A 273 -2.82 30.76 -17.00
CA ALA A 273 -3.83 30.00 -16.25
C ALA A 273 -3.34 28.58 -15.91
N HIS A 274 -2.55 27.95 -16.79
CA HIS A 274 -1.91 26.65 -16.50
C HIS A 274 -0.93 26.76 -15.32
N LYS A 275 -0.08 27.78 -15.32
CA LYS A 275 0.90 28.00 -14.23
C LYS A 275 0.20 28.24 -12.89
N ALA A 276 -0.85 29.07 -12.87
CA ALA A 276 -1.63 29.31 -11.67
C ALA A 276 -2.32 28.04 -11.16
N SER A 277 -2.94 27.27 -12.05
CA SER A 277 -3.60 26.01 -11.70
C SER A 277 -2.61 24.99 -11.15
N ARG A 278 -1.43 24.85 -11.78
CA ARG A 278 -0.34 23.99 -11.27
C ARG A 278 0.11 24.38 -9.86
N ALA A 279 0.26 25.66 -9.57
CA ALA A 279 0.66 26.10 -8.23
C ALA A 279 -0.39 25.75 -7.16
N VAL A 280 -1.69 25.80 -7.51
CA VAL A 280 -2.78 25.39 -6.62
C VAL A 280 -2.78 23.87 -6.41
N VAL A 281 -2.58 23.10 -7.48
CA VAL A 281 -2.41 21.64 -7.43
C VAL A 281 -1.22 21.29 -6.53
N ASP A 282 -0.05 21.87 -6.78
CA ASP A 282 1.18 21.62 -6.02
C ASP A 282 0.97 21.87 -4.53
N ARG A 283 0.39 23.02 -4.17
CA ARG A 283 0.07 23.34 -2.78
C ARG A 283 -0.86 22.31 -2.15
N THR A 284 -1.96 21.96 -2.83
CA THR A 284 -2.93 21.01 -2.30
C THR A 284 -2.35 19.61 -2.14
N VAL A 285 -1.51 19.18 -3.09
CA VAL A 285 -0.81 17.90 -3.05
C VAL A 285 0.21 17.88 -1.91
N GLN A 286 1.00 18.95 -1.74
CA GLN A 286 1.92 19.07 -0.61
C GLN A 286 1.20 19.00 0.74
N ASP A 287 0.04 19.67 0.89
CA ASP A 287 -0.76 19.63 2.11
C ASP A 287 -1.31 18.21 2.38
N ASN A 288 -1.74 17.49 1.34
CA ASN A 288 -2.13 16.08 1.45
C ASN A 288 -0.94 15.20 1.88
N VAL A 289 0.25 15.37 1.29
CA VAL A 289 1.46 14.62 1.66
C VAL A 289 1.86 14.91 3.11
N ARG A 290 1.86 16.18 3.54
CA ARG A 290 2.14 16.56 4.95
C ARG A 290 1.15 15.89 5.89
N THR A 291 -0.14 15.88 5.53
CA THR A 291 -1.19 15.19 6.31
C THR A 291 -0.91 13.68 6.41
N LEU A 292 -0.60 13.01 5.29
CA LEU A 292 -0.27 11.59 5.28
C LEU A 292 0.96 11.27 6.16
N CYS A 293 2.00 12.12 6.08
CA CYS A 293 3.21 12.01 6.90
C CYS A 293 2.92 12.23 8.40
N GLY A 294 2.08 13.22 8.72
CA GLY A 294 1.62 13.50 10.08
C GLY A 294 0.86 12.34 10.68
N VAL A 295 -0.09 11.76 9.92
CA VAL A 295 -0.79 10.53 10.31
C VAL A 295 0.20 9.39 10.55
N ALA A 296 1.19 9.22 9.67
CA ALA A 296 2.20 8.16 9.79
C ALA A 296 3.07 8.27 11.04
N GLN A 297 3.49 9.49 11.41
CA GLN A 297 4.29 9.72 12.61
C GLN A 297 3.48 9.61 13.89
N SER A 298 2.24 10.11 13.87
CA SER A 298 1.37 10.20 15.04
C SER A 298 0.76 8.84 15.44
N ASN A 299 0.72 7.87 14.52
CA ASN A 299 0.10 6.56 14.70
C ASN A 299 1.12 5.42 14.54
N SER A 300 2.32 5.58 15.13
CA SER A 300 3.47 4.67 14.95
C SER A 300 3.20 3.19 15.27
N LYS A 301 2.26 2.90 16.18
CA LYS A 301 1.78 1.54 16.48
C LYS A 301 1.20 0.85 15.24
N TRP A 302 0.54 1.60 14.38
CA TRP A 302 -0.11 1.12 13.16
C TRP A 302 0.82 1.32 11.98
N PHE A 303 2.02 0.74 12.06
CA PHE A 303 3.12 1.03 11.14
C PHE A 303 2.81 0.93 9.64
N PRO A 304 1.80 0.16 9.15
CA PRO A 304 1.46 0.20 7.73
C PRO A 304 1.11 1.59 7.18
N CYS A 305 0.69 2.52 8.04
CA CYS A 305 0.42 3.89 7.65
C CYS A 305 1.66 4.64 7.15
N LYS A 306 2.87 4.22 7.56
CA LYS A 306 4.14 4.77 7.08
C LYS A 306 4.36 4.44 5.61
N PHE A 307 4.01 3.23 5.16
CA PHE A 307 4.17 2.87 3.75
C PHE A 307 3.25 3.70 2.85
N VAL A 308 2.02 3.99 3.28
CA VAL A 308 1.11 4.84 2.50
C VAL A 308 1.66 6.25 2.36
N ALA A 309 2.26 6.80 3.42
CA ALA A 309 2.97 8.08 3.36
C ALA A 309 4.20 8.00 2.41
N CYS A 310 5.02 6.95 2.51
CA CYS A 310 6.13 6.73 1.59
C CYS A 310 5.66 6.62 0.14
N PHE A 311 4.56 5.93 -0.16
CA PHE A 311 4.04 5.86 -1.53
C PHE A 311 3.62 7.23 -2.05
N ALA A 312 2.98 8.06 -1.22
CA ALA A 312 2.70 9.43 -1.60
C ALA A 312 3.98 10.24 -1.85
N ILE A 313 5.00 10.09 -1.00
CA ILE A 313 6.33 10.72 -1.19
C ILE A 313 6.94 10.29 -2.53
N ALA A 314 6.91 9.00 -2.87
CA ALA A 314 7.47 8.52 -4.12
C ALA A 314 6.73 9.03 -5.36
N LEU A 315 5.40 9.19 -5.28
CA LEU A 315 4.57 9.58 -6.41
C LEU A 315 4.61 11.08 -6.72
N VAL A 316 4.72 11.93 -5.69
CA VAL A 316 4.55 13.38 -5.84
C VAL A 316 5.53 14.20 -5.00
N GLY A 317 6.53 13.57 -4.38
CA GLY A 317 7.52 14.25 -3.56
C GLY A 317 8.40 15.23 -4.35
N ASP A 318 8.49 15.08 -5.67
CA ASP A 318 9.21 15.98 -6.58
C ASP A 318 8.65 17.40 -6.55
N ARG A 319 7.39 17.54 -6.12
CA ARG A 319 6.70 18.82 -5.97
C ARG A 319 7.18 19.64 -4.78
N PHE A 320 7.99 19.07 -3.87
CA PHE A 320 8.56 19.80 -2.74
C PHE A 320 9.87 20.47 -3.14
N THR A 321 9.94 21.80 -2.98
CA THR A 321 11.08 22.62 -3.41
C THR A 321 11.92 23.17 -2.26
N LEU A 322 11.38 23.19 -1.04
CA LEU A 322 12.09 23.65 0.15
C LEU A 322 12.92 22.50 0.72
N ARG A 323 14.21 22.76 0.96
CA ARG A 323 15.15 21.78 1.51
C ARG A 323 14.67 21.16 2.83
N GLU A 324 14.11 21.97 3.72
CA GLU A 324 13.57 21.53 5.01
C GLU A 324 12.41 20.54 4.87
N ASP A 325 11.52 20.74 3.88
CA ASP A 325 10.43 19.81 3.62
C ASP A 325 10.98 18.49 3.05
N GLN A 326 11.88 18.59 2.07
CA GLN A 326 12.53 17.43 1.44
C GLN A 326 13.26 16.56 2.48
N GLU A 327 13.97 17.18 3.43
CA GLU A 327 14.64 16.49 4.53
C GLU A 327 13.65 15.77 5.45
N GLN A 328 12.51 16.39 5.80
CA GLN A 328 11.48 15.72 6.59
C GLN A 328 10.88 14.50 5.87
N LEU A 329 10.62 14.60 4.56
CA LEU A 329 10.11 13.48 3.76
C LEU A 329 11.15 12.35 3.68
N ARG A 330 12.41 12.70 3.42
CA ARG A 330 13.54 11.75 3.41
C ARG A 330 13.67 11.03 4.75
N ASP A 331 13.66 11.78 5.85
CA ASP A 331 13.89 11.22 7.18
C ASP A 331 12.75 10.27 7.60
N LEU A 332 11.50 10.57 7.22
CA LEU A 332 10.37 9.66 7.37
C LEU A 332 10.59 8.36 6.57
N TRP A 333 11.04 8.47 5.32
CA TRP A 333 11.34 7.32 4.47
C TRP A 333 12.40 6.41 5.11
N TYR A 334 13.56 6.96 5.47
CA TYR A 334 14.63 6.19 6.11
C TYR A 334 14.22 5.64 7.48
N ALA A 335 13.37 6.33 8.24
CA ALA A 335 12.81 5.78 9.47
C ALA A 335 11.89 4.58 9.20
N CYS A 336 11.09 4.62 8.13
CA CYS A 336 10.24 3.51 7.71
C CYS A 336 11.07 2.30 7.30
N GLU A 337 12.08 2.49 6.45
CA GLU A 337 12.95 1.41 6.00
C GLU A 337 13.76 0.80 7.15
N ARG A 338 14.38 1.61 8.01
CA ARG A 338 15.14 1.09 9.17
C ARG A 338 14.28 0.27 10.11
N SER A 339 13.01 0.66 10.30
CA SER A 339 12.12 -0.01 11.27
C SER A 339 11.47 -1.27 10.69
N HIS A 340 11.21 -1.29 9.38
CA HIS A 340 10.36 -2.32 8.77
C HIS A 340 10.99 -3.03 7.58
N GLY A 341 12.17 -2.62 7.13
CA GLY A 341 12.86 -3.14 5.96
C GLY A 341 12.19 -2.76 4.64
N PHE A 342 11.23 -1.83 4.62
CA PHE A 342 10.46 -1.48 3.43
C PHE A 342 9.92 -0.04 3.60
N PRO A 343 9.62 0.71 2.52
CA PRO A 343 10.02 0.47 1.13
C PRO A 343 11.54 0.67 0.93
N PRO A 344 12.16 0.10 -0.13
CA PRO A 344 13.61 0.15 -0.31
C PRO A 344 14.17 1.56 -0.57
N THR A 345 15.40 1.83 -0.13
CA THR A 345 16.10 3.12 -0.31
C THR A 345 16.19 3.55 -1.78
N ALA A 346 16.31 2.60 -2.72
CA ALA A 346 16.48 2.92 -4.13
C ALA A 346 15.35 3.81 -4.69
N THR A 347 14.15 3.73 -4.13
CA THR A 347 13.03 4.59 -4.54
C THR A 347 13.19 6.03 -4.05
N ILE A 348 13.78 6.28 -2.87
CA ILE A 348 14.03 7.66 -2.40
C ILE A 348 15.26 8.28 -3.09
N ALA A 349 16.24 7.48 -3.51
CA ALA A 349 17.43 7.98 -4.20
C ALA A 349 17.10 8.72 -5.52
N GLN A 350 16.13 8.21 -6.29
CA GLN A 350 15.63 8.89 -7.50
C GLN A 350 14.97 10.23 -7.16
N LEU A 351 14.29 10.30 -6.02
CA LEU A 351 13.64 11.52 -5.57
C LEU A 351 14.66 12.55 -5.08
N GLU A 352 15.69 12.13 -4.33
CA GLU A 352 16.82 12.97 -3.93
C GLU A 352 17.54 13.57 -5.15
N GLU A 353 17.74 12.77 -6.21
CA GLU A 353 18.29 13.26 -7.48
C GLU A 353 17.37 14.32 -8.11
N SER A 354 16.05 14.10 -8.12
CA SER A 354 15.08 15.08 -8.64
C SER A 354 15.07 16.40 -7.87
N TRP A 355 15.40 16.37 -6.58
CA TRP A 355 15.59 17.55 -5.74
C TRP A 355 16.93 18.26 -5.96
N GLY A 356 17.81 17.70 -6.81
CA GLY A 356 19.15 18.22 -7.07
C GLY A 356 20.15 17.91 -5.96
N TRP A 357 19.91 16.87 -5.15
CA TRP A 357 20.83 16.45 -4.11
C TRP A 357 21.89 15.56 -4.74
N HIS A 358 22.98 16.16 -5.22
CA HIS A 358 24.14 15.39 -5.64
C HIS A 358 24.94 14.97 -4.40
N ASN A 359 25.29 13.69 -4.30
CA ASN A 359 26.15 13.15 -3.25
C ASN A 359 27.37 14.07 -3.07
N SER A 360 27.43 14.77 -1.94
CA SER A 360 28.61 15.53 -1.52
C SER A 360 29.58 14.62 -0.79
#